data_AF-A0A530BAU3-F1
#
_entry.id   AF-A0A530BAU3-F1
#
_cell.length_a   1.000
_cell.length_b   1.000
_cell.length_c   1.000
_cell.angle_alpha   90.00
_cell.angle_beta   90.00
_cell.angle_gamma   90.00
#
_symmetry.space_group_name_H-M   'P 1'
#
loop_
_entity.id
_entity.type
_entity.pdbx_description
1 polymer ?
#
loop_
_entity_poly.entity_id
_entity_poly.type
_entity_poly.pdbx_seq_one_letter_code
_entity_poly.pdbx_strand_id
1 'polypeptide(L)' 'CDTDSVAPAKTTLRHASRAPRHEIKRYVDGHFDIYVGKAFERVVRDQLDFLRRTVPTN' A
#
# COMPACT_ATOMS: atom_id res chain seq x y z
N CYS A 1 0.83 1.84 6.01
CA CYS A 1 0.14 1.92 7.31
C CYS A 1 1.09 2.63 8.28
N ASP A 2 0.77 3.86 8.67
CA ASP A 2 1.63 4.71 9.48
C ASP A 2 1.60 4.30 10.96
N THR A 3 0.50 3.70 11.41
CA THR A 3 0.32 3.17 12.78
C THR A 3 0.57 1.66 12.87
N ASP A 4 1.31 1.10 11.90
CA ASP A 4 1.63 -0.33 11.85
C ASP A 4 2.58 -0.74 12.99
N SER A 5 2.08 -1.58 13.90
CA SER A 5 2.82 -2.12 15.04
C SER A 5 3.59 -3.42 14.73
N VAL A 6 3.35 -4.04 13.58
CA VAL A 6 3.93 -5.34 13.18
C VAL A 6 5.06 -5.14 12.16
N ALA A 7 4.83 -4.26 11.18
CA ALA A 7 5.77 -3.91 10.11
C ALA A 7 5.95 -2.38 10.04
N PRO A 8 6.78 -1.79 10.92
CA PRO A 8 6.88 -0.34 11.06
C PRO A 8 7.22 0.40 9.77
N ALA A 9 6.48 1.49 9.49
CA ALA A 9 6.53 2.23 8.23
C ALA A 9 7.94 2.68 7.82
N LYS A 10 8.79 3.10 8.78
CA LYS A 10 10.14 3.61 8.48
C LYS A 10 11.01 2.59 7.75
N THR A 11 11.01 1.33 8.20
CA THR A 11 11.78 0.26 7.57
C THR A 11 11.19 -0.09 6.20
N THR A 12 9.86 -0.21 6.12
CA THR A 12 9.14 -0.49 4.88
C THR A 12 9.44 0.55 3.80
N LEU A 13 9.36 1.84 4.13
CA LEU A 13 9.65 2.94 3.20
C LEU A 13 11.09 2.89 2.67
N ARG A 14 12.07 2.61 3.53
CA ARG A 14 13.48 2.50 3.13
C ARG A 14 13.70 1.37 2.11
N HIS A 15 13.00 0.25 2.25
CA HIS A 15 13.12 -0.85 1.30
C HIS A 15 12.31 -0.58 0.02
N ALA A 16 11.09 -0.06 0.15
CA ALA A 16 10.22 0.23 -0.98
C ALA A 16 10.82 1.26 -1.95
N SER A 17 11.51 2.28 -1.44
CA SER A 17 12.12 3.33 -2.28
C SER A 17 13.23 2.84 -3.21
N ARG A 18 13.75 1.63 -3.01
CA ARG A 18 14.81 1.03 -3.82
C ARG A 18 14.29 0.30 -5.06
N ALA A 19 12.99 0.07 -5.16
CA ALA A 19 12.41 -0.58 -6.33
C ALA A 19 12.39 0.39 -7.52
N PRO A 20 12.82 0.00 -8.74
CA PRO A 20 12.92 0.92 -9.88
C PRO A 20 11.56 1.36 -10.43
N ARG A 21 10.51 0.55 -10.25
CA ARG A 21 9.13 0.88 -10.64
C ARG A 21 8.21 0.65 -9.46
N HIS A 22 7.90 1.71 -8.74
CA HIS A 22 7.10 1.65 -7.52
C HIS A 22 6.25 2.90 -7.36
N GLU A 23 5.15 2.75 -6.63
CA GLU A 23 4.31 3.85 -6.14
C GLU A 23 4.12 3.62 -4.63
N ILE A 24 4.42 4.62 -3.81
CA ILE A 24 4.25 4.54 -2.34
C ILE A 24 3.02 5.33 -1.95
N LYS A 25 2.01 4.66 -1.41
CA LYS A 25 0.87 5.28 -0.72
C LYS A 25 1.00 5.08 0.78
N ARG A 26 0.74 6.14 1.55
CA ARG A 26 0.71 6.11 3.02
C ARG A 26 -0.73 6.24 3.49
N TYR A 27 -1.05 5.48 4.53
CA TYR A 27 -2.37 5.44 5.14
C TYR A 27 -2.21 5.50 6.64
N VAL A 28 -3.07 6.25 7.32
CA VAL A 28 -3.03 6.42 8.79
C VAL A 28 -3.45 5.16 9.55
N ASP A 29 -4.04 4.17 8.87
CA ASP A 29 -4.53 2.94 9.48
C ASP A 29 -3.39 2.00 9.93
N GLY A 30 -3.73 1.06 10.81
CA GLY A 30 -2.85 0.05 11.36
C GLY A 30 -2.63 -1.16 10.44
N HIS A 31 -1.92 -2.17 10.93
CA HIS A 31 -1.52 -3.34 10.13
C HIS A 31 -2.71 -4.11 9.56
N PHE A 32 -3.73 -4.35 10.39
CA PHE A 32 -4.88 -5.18 10.01
C PHE A 32 -6.09 -4.40 9.53
N ASP A 33 -6.13 -3.09 9.79
CA ASP A 33 -7.26 -2.23 9.42
C ASP A 33 -7.51 -2.25 7.90
N ILE A 34 -6.45 -2.37 7.09
CA ILE A 34 -6.53 -2.39 5.63
C ILE A 34 -7.17 -3.66 5.05
N TYR A 35 -7.49 -4.65 5.88
CA TYR A 35 -8.18 -5.87 5.45
C TYR A 35 -9.68 -5.85 5.73
N VAL A 36 -10.20 -4.79 6.39
CA VAL A 36 -11.62 -4.66 6.71
C VAL A 36 -12.17 -3.24 6.51
N GLY A 37 -13.50 -3.13 6.40
CA GLY A 37 -14.21 -1.86 6.46
C GLY A 37 -13.75 -0.80 5.45
N LYS A 38 -13.78 0.48 5.86
CA LYS A 38 -13.49 1.63 4.96
C LYS A 38 -12.04 1.68 4.49
N ALA A 39 -11.11 1.22 5.32
CA ALA A 39 -9.69 1.19 4.96
C ALA A 39 -9.43 0.17 3.85
N PHE A 40 -10.01 -1.04 3.95
CA PHE A 40 -9.97 -2.04 2.88
C PHE A 40 -10.46 -1.48 1.56
N GLU A 41 -11.65 -0.89 1.57
CA GLU A 41 -12.27 -0.31 0.40
C GLU A 41 -11.35 0.70 -0.30
N ARG A 42 -10.73 1.61 0.47
CA ARG A 42 -9.78 2.60 -0.05
C ARG A 42 -8.54 1.93 -0.64
N VAL A 43 -7.88 1.07 0.14
CA VAL A 43 -6.60 0.47 -0.22
C VAL A 43 -6.72 -0.44 -1.43
N VAL A 44 -7.78 -1.27 -1.51
CA VAL A 44 -8.00 -2.16 -2.65
C VAL A 44 -8.30 -1.37 -3.93
N ARG A 45 -9.10 -0.30 -3.85
CA ARG A 45 -9.30 0.59 -5.01
C ARG A 45 -7.99 1.15 -5.53
N ASP A 46 -7.14 1.64 -4.63
CA ASP A 46 -5.83 2.19 -4.98
C ASP A 46 -4.89 1.14 -5.59
N GLN A 47 -4.88 -0.07 -5.05
CA GLN A 47 -4.11 -1.20 -5.59
C GLN A 47 -4.59 -1.61 -6.98
N LEU A 48 -5.90 -1.71 -7.19
CA LEU A 48 -6.48 -2.04 -8.49
C LEU A 48 -6.20 -0.96 -9.54
N ASP A 49 -6.27 0.32 -9.17
CA ASP A 49 -5.88 1.43 -10.04
C ASP A 49 -4.41 1.33 -10.48
N PHE A 50 -3.50 1.09 -9.53
CA PHE A 50 -2.09 0.88 -9.83
C PHE A 50 -1.89 -0.28 -10.83
N LEU A 51 -2.53 -1.42 -10.60
CA LEU A 51 -2.41 -2.58 -11.49
C LEU A 51 -2.94 -2.28 -12.88
N ARG A 52 -4.12 -1.64 -13.00
CA ARG A 52 -4.70 -1.26 -14.30
C ARG A 52 -3.79 -0.35 -15.12
N ARG A 53 -3.07 0.57 -14.46
CA ARG A 53 -2.16 1.50 -15.14
C ARG A 53 -0.81 0.89 -15.50
N THR A 54 -0.37 -0.14 -14.78
CA THR A 54 1.04 -0.59 -14.83
C THR A 54 1.23 -2.00 -15.35
N VAL A 55 0.18 -2.85 -15.30
CA VAL A 55 0.23 -4.23 -15.78
C VAL A 55 -0.48 -4.29 -17.14
N PRO A 56 0.23 -4.63 -18.23
CA PRO A 56 -0.40 -4.84 -19.52
C PRO A 56 -1.46 -5.94 -19.45
N THR A 57 -2.57 -5.73 -20.15
CA THR A 57 -3.59 -6.75 -20.38
C THR A 57 -3.51 -7.15 -21.84
N ASN A 58 -3.39 -8.46 -22.10
CA ASN A 58 -3.35 -9.02 -23.45
C ASN A 58 -4.73 -9.00 -24.11
#